data_AF-A0A817RSA4-F1
#
_entry.id   AF-A0A817RSA4-F1
#
_cell.length_a   1.000
_cell.length_b   1.000
_cell.length_c   1.000
_cell.angle_alpha   90.00
_cell.angle_beta   90.00
_cell.angle_gamma   90.00
#
_symmetry.space_group_name_H-M   'P 1'
#
loop_
_entity.id
_entity.type
_entity.pdbx_description
1 polymer ?
#
loop_
_entity_poly.entity_id
_entity_poly.type
_entity_poly.pdbx_seq_one_letter_code
_entity_poly.pdbx_strand_id
1 'polypeptide(L)'
;MPRNGPCTNITCDNEIKELYECHCCLRLVCLYHLNKHVEIEKKSKQRSDTFRNELNTMVNTLQEILEEKQLTINREQNLIEQTKQFLDEPNISIDELQGIFEKIHQAILSNHSGKN
;
A
#
# COMPACT_ATOMS: atom_id res chain seq x y z
N MET A 1 6.36 40.65 28.86
CA MET A 1 5.69 41.72 29.62
C MET A 1 4.92 42.61 28.65
N PRO A 2 3.58 42.54 28.56
CA PRO A 2 2.80 43.58 27.89
C PRO A 2 2.52 44.71 28.90
N ARG A 3 2.72 45.97 28.47
CA ARG A 3 2.49 47.16 29.31
C ARG A 3 0.99 47.45 29.36
N ASN A 4 0.39 47.26 30.53
CA ASN A 4 -0.92 47.82 30.87
C ASN A 4 -0.74 49.30 31.18
N GLY A 5 -1.20 50.19 30.31
CA GLY A 5 -1.34 51.62 30.58
C GLY A 5 -2.78 51.95 31.00
N PRO A 6 -2.99 52.89 31.95
CA PRO A 6 -4.33 53.21 32.43
C PRO A 6 -5.02 54.16 31.44
N CYS A 7 -6.18 53.75 30.92
CA CYS A 7 -7.10 54.65 30.23
C CYS A 7 -7.56 55.72 31.24
N THR A 8 -6.93 56.89 31.22
CA THR A 8 -7.31 58.04 32.04
C THR A 8 -8.00 59.07 31.16
N ASN A 9 -9.24 59.39 31.55
CA ASN A 9 -10.04 60.55 31.16
C ASN A 9 -10.12 60.90 29.68
N ILE A 10 -10.93 60.14 28.95
CA ILE A 10 -11.72 60.67 27.85
C ILE A 10 -13.15 60.25 28.17
N THR A 11 -14.06 61.21 28.35
CA THR A 11 -15.51 60.96 28.25
C THR A 11 -15.76 60.50 26.83
N CYS A 12 -15.57 59.19 26.60
CA CYS A 12 -15.96 58.53 25.37
C CYS A 12 -17.47 58.40 25.45
N ASP A 13 -18.16 59.20 24.63
CA ASP A 13 -19.55 59.03 24.28
C ASP A 13 -19.86 57.54 24.09
N ASN A 14 -20.99 57.08 24.63
CA ASN A 14 -21.40 55.67 24.65
C ASN A 14 -21.28 54.98 23.26
N GLU A 15 -21.38 55.76 22.18
CA GLU A 15 -21.20 55.33 20.79
C GLU A 15 -19.79 54.77 20.49
N ILE A 16 -18.71 55.34 21.05
CA ILE A 16 -17.33 54.87 20.81
C ILE A 16 -17.05 53.54 21.51
N LYS A 17 -17.68 53.32 22.68
CA LYS A 17 -17.54 52.07 23.44
C LYS A 17 -18.26 50.91 22.74
N GLU A 18 -19.47 51.18 22.22
CA GLU A 18 -20.20 50.22 21.39
C GLU A 18 -19.45 49.89 20.09
N LEU A 19 -18.82 50.88 19.43
CA LEU A 19 -17.97 50.67 18.26
C LEU A 19 -16.76 49.77 18.56
N TYR A 20 -16.08 49.97 19.69
CA TYR A 20 -14.93 49.15 20.09
C TYR A 20 -15.33 47.72 20.48
N GLU A 21 -16.44 47.56 21.21
CA GLU A 21 -16.99 46.24 21.54
C GLU A 21 -17.43 45.51 20.27
N CYS A 22 -18.07 46.21 19.33
CA CYS A 22 -18.46 45.67 18.03
C CYS A 22 -17.24 45.24 17.20
N HIS A 23 -16.17 46.04 17.16
CA HIS A 23 -14.93 45.71 16.45
C HIS A 23 -14.17 44.52 17.08
N CYS A 24 -14.11 44.46 18.41
CA CYS A 24 -13.55 43.30 19.13
C CYS A 24 -14.36 42.02 18.87
N CYS A 25 -15.70 42.11 18.90
CA CYS A 25 -16.58 40.99 18.57
C CYS A 25 -16.38 40.53 17.12
N LEU A 26 -16.31 41.46 16.15
CA LEU A 26 -16.07 41.13 14.75
C LEU A 26 -14.74 40.40 14.57
N ARG A 27 -13.68 40.87 15.24
CA ARG A 27 -12.35 40.26 15.20
C ARG A 27 -12.34 38.83 15.78
N LEU A 28 -13.04 38.59 16.88
CA LEU A 28 -13.17 37.27 17.49
C LEU A 28 -13.92 36.30 16.59
N VAL A 29 -15.02 36.76 15.96
CA VAL A 29 -15.78 35.96 14.99
C VAL A 29 -14.93 35.61 13.77
N CYS A 30 -14.20 36.58 13.21
CA CYS A 30 -13.28 36.33 12.10
C CYS A 30 -12.18 35.31 12.46
N LEU A 31 -11.57 35.43 13.65
CA LEU A 31 -10.56 34.48 14.12
C LEU A 31 -11.14 33.07 14.31
N TYR A 32 -12.35 32.96 14.85
CA TYR A 32 -13.04 31.68 15.00
C TYR A 32 -13.29 31.01 13.64
N HIS A 33 -13.84 31.75 12.68
CA HIS A 33 -14.08 31.21 11.34
C HIS A 33 -12.78 30.84 10.63
N LEU A 34 -11.74 31.66 10.73
CA LEU A 34 -10.42 31.35 10.15
C LEU A 34 -9.83 30.06 10.74
N ASN A 35 -9.85 29.92 12.07
CA ASN A 35 -9.37 28.71 12.73
C ASN A 35 -10.17 27.48 12.30
N LYS A 36 -11.50 27.60 12.21
CA LYS A 36 -12.37 26.52 11.74
C LYS A 36 -12.07 26.11 10.29
N HIS A 37 -11.82 27.08 9.40
CA HIS A 37 -11.41 26.81 8.02
C HIS A 37 -10.07 26.07 7.97
N VAL A 38 -9.07 26.52 8.74
CA VAL A 38 -7.76 25.85 8.82
C VAL A 38 -7.88 24.41 9.32
N GLU A 39 -8.74 24.14 10.30
CA GLU A 39 -8.98 22.77 10.78
C GLU A 39 -9.64 21.88 9.73
N ILE A 40 -10.61 22.41 8.98
CA ILE A 40 -11.27 21.68 7.90
C ILE A 40 -10.26 21.34 6.79
N GLU A 41 -9.42 22.30 6.40
CA GLU A 41 -8.37 22.08 5.40
C GLU A 41 -7.36 21.03 5.85
N LYS A 42 -6.91 21.07 7.11
CA LYS A 42 -6.01 20.06 7.69
C LYS A 42 -6.62 18.66 7.64
N LYS A 43 -7.89 18.51 8.05
CA LYS A 43 -8.59 17.22 8.01
C LYS A 43 -8.79 16.72 6.58
N SER A 44 -9.13 17.61 5.65
CA SER A 44 -9.27 17.29 4.22
C SER A 44 -7.95 16.78 3.65
N LYS A 45 -6.85 17.49 3.91
CA LYS A 45 -5.51 17.10 3.47
C LYS A 45 -5.08 15.76 4.05
N GLN A 46 -5.26 15.56 5.36
CA GLN A 46 -4.95 14.29 6.02
C GLN A 46 -5.73 13.13 5.38
N ARG A 47 -7.03 13.33 5.09
CA ARG A 47 -7.85 12.31 4.43
C ARG A 47 -7.34 11.99 3.03
N SER A 48 -6.95 13.02 2.27
CA SER A 48 -6.38 12.84 0.93
C SER A 48 -5.04 12.12 0.97
N ASP A 49 -4.18 12.41 1.95
CA ASP A 49 -2.90 11.76 2.12
C ASP A 49 -3.07 10.28 2.51
N THR A 50 -3.99 9.97 3.42
CA THR A 50 -4.34 8.59 3.78
C THR A 50 -4.85 7.82 2.57
N PHE A 51 -5.80 8.39 1.82
CA PHE A 51 -6.33 7.74 0.61
C PHE A 51 -5.24 7.49 -0.44
N ARG A 52 -4.33 8.45 -0.64
CA ARG A 52 -3.19 8.29 -1.55
C ARG A 52 -2.26 7.15 -1.12
N ASN A 53 -2.00 7.05 0.18
CA ASN A 53 -1.16 5.99 0.73
C ASN A 53 -1.82 4.61 0.56
N GLU A 54 -3.11 4.50 0.87
CA GLU A 54 -3.88 3.27 0.65
C GLU A 54 -3.87 2.84 -0.84
N LEU A 55 -4.04 3.80 -1.76
CA LEU A 55 -3.97 3.54 -3.19
C LEU A 55 -2.59 3.05 -3.61
N ASN A 56 -1.52 3.69 -3.13
CA ASN A 56 -0.14 3.26 -3.42
C ASN A 56 0.13 1.85 -2.89
N THR A 57 -0.33 1.53 -1.68
CA THR A 57 -0.22 0.18 -1.13
C THR A 57 -0.95 -0.83 -2.00
N MET A 58 -2.18 -0.53 -2.43
CA MET A 58 -2.96 -1.41 -3.30
C MET A 58 -2.27 -1.64 -4.66
N VAL A 59 -1.72 -0.59 -5.26
CA VAL A 59 -0.96 -0.70 -6.52
C VAL A 59 0.27 -1.58 -6.35
N ASN A 60 1.02 -1.42 -5.27
CA ASN A 60 2.20 -2.25 -4.99
C ASN A 60 1.81 -3.73 -4.81
N THR A 61 0.73 -4.00 -4.06
CA THR A 61 0.24 -5.38 -3.90
C THR A 61 -0.22 -5.99 -5.22
N LEU A 62 -0.91 -5.23 -6.08
CA LEU A 62 -1.30 -5.71 -7.41
C LEU A 62 -0.08 -6.01 -8.29
N GLN A 63 0.97 -5.19 -8.19
CA GLN A 63 2.22 -5.41 -8.92
C GLN A 63 2.91 -6.70 -8.47
N GLU A 64 3.02 -6.94 -7.15
CA GLU A 64 3.57 -8.19 -6.60
C GLU A 64 2.78 -9.42 -7.08
N ILE A 65 1.44 -9.36 -7.04
CA ILE A 65 0.58 -10.44 -7.55
C ILE A 65 0.83 -10.70 -9.04
N LEU A 66 0.98 -9.65 -9.83
CA LEU A 66 1.23 -9.77 -11.28
C LEU A 66 2.57 -10.45 -11.55
N GLU A 67 3.61 -10.11 -10.80
CA GLU A 67 4.94 -10.72 -10.89
C GLU A 67 4.90 -12.21 -10.51
N GLU A 68 4.19 -12.57 -9.44
CA GLU A 68 4.00 -13.97 -9.05
C GLU A 68 3.23 -14.78 -10.11
N LYS A 69 2.20 -14.18 -10.71
CA LYS A 69 1.44 -14.81 -11.79
C LYS A 69 2.29 -15.01 -13.04
N GLN A 70 3.12 -14.03 -13.39
CA GLN A 70 4.04 -14.16 -14.52
C GLN A 70 5.06 -15.29 -14.29
N LEU A 71 5.60 -15.39 -13.07
CA LEU A 71 6.50 -16.49 -12.70
C LEU A 71 5.82 -17.85 -12.83
N THR A 72 4.55 -17.95 -12.42
CA THR A 72 3.74 -19.17 -12.53
C THR A 72 3.52 -19.55 -13.99
N ILE A 73 3.13 -18.60 -14.84
CA ILE A 73 2.95 -18.81 -16.28
C ILE A 73 4.25 -19.31 -16.92
N ASN A 74 5.39 -18.71 -16.58
CA ASN A 74 6.69 -19.13 -17.12
C ASN A 74 7.02 -20.58 -16.73
N ARG A 75 6.70 -20.99 -15.49
CA ARG A 75 6.89 -22.38 -15.04
C ARG A 75 5.99 -23.35 -15.79
N GLU A 76 4.71 -23.00 -15.98
CA GLU A 76 3.77 -23.81 -16.75
C GLU A 76 4.20 -23.95 -18.22
N GLN A 77 4.69 -22.87 -18.83
CA GLN A 77 5.24 -22.90 -20.19
C GLN A 77 6.44 -23.85 -20.29
N ASN A 78 7.36 -23.81 -19.32
CA ASN A 78 8.50 -24.74 -19.29
C ASN A 78 8.03 -26.20 -19.15
N LEU A 79 7.03 -26.48 -18.30
CA LEU A 79 6.47 -27.83 -18.16
C LEU A 79 5.79 -28.30 -19.46
N ILE A 80 5.07 -27.41 -20.15
CA ILE A 80 4.48 -27.70 -21.45
C ILE A 80 5.58 -28.00 -22.47
N GLU A 81 6.65 -27.23 -22.50
CA GLU A 81 7.78 -27.45 -23.41
C GLU A 81 8.49 -28.78 -23.14
N GLN A 82 8.75 -29.10 -21.87
CA GLN A 82 9.28 -30.41 -21.47
C GLN A 82 8.35 -31.54 -21.90
N THR A 83 7.05 -31.38 -21.68
CA THR A 83 6.04 -32.38 -22.08
C THR A 83 6.03 -32.57 -23.60
N LYS A 84 6.14 -31.47 -24.37
CA LYS A 84 6.28 -31.55 -25.83
C LYS A 84 7.54 -32.28 -26.24
N GLN A 85 8.69 -32.00 -25.62
CA GLN A 85 9.93 -32.73 -25.90
C GLN A 85 9.77 -34.24 -25.63
N PHE A 86 9.13 -34.63 -24.53
CA PHE A 86 8.82 -36.04 -24.24
C PHE A 86 7.87 -36.68 -25.26
N LEU A 87 6.88 -35.93 -25.78
CA LEU A 87 5.91 -36.44 -26.75
C LEU A 87 6.46 -36.45 -28.19
N ASP A 88 7.32 -35.48 -28.52
CA ASP A 88 7.99 -35.31 -29.80
C ASP A 88 9.29 -36.13 -29.90
N GLU A 89 9.62 -36.94 -28.88
CA GLU A 89 10.58 -38.04 -28.95
C GLU A 89 9.89 -39.37 -29.33
N PRO A 90 9.56 -39.65 -30.61
CA PRO A 90 9.27 -41.00 -31.03
C PRO A 90 10.61 -41.70 -31.35
N ASN A 91 11.16 -42.46 -30.40
CA ASN A 91 11.56 -43.87 -30.62
C ASN A 91 12.12 -44.59 -29.37
N ILE A 92 11.71 -44.26 -28.14
CA ILE A 92 12.02 -45.17 -27.02
C ILE A 92 11.10 -46.37 -27.16
N SER A 93 11.64 -47.52 -27.55
CA SER A 93 10.86 -48.75 -27.64
C SER A 93 10.28 -49.10 -26.25
N ILE A 94 9.20 -49.87 -26.21
CA ILE A 94 8.68 -50.41 -24.94
C ILE A 94 9.79 -51.13 -24.15
N ASP A 95 10.77 -51.73 -24.84
CA ASP A 95 11.93 -52.40 -24.24
C ASP A 95 12.91 -51.41 -23.59
N GLU A 96 13.11 -50.24 -24.19
CA GLU A 96 13.96 -49.20 -23.63
C GLU A 96 13.29 -48.53 -22.40
N LEU A 97 11.97 -48.38 -22.43
CA LEU A 97 11.17 -47.98 -21.25
C LEU A 97 11.29 -49.01 -20.11
N GLN A 98 11.24 -50.31 -20.43
CA GLN A 98 11.45 -51.37 -19.45
C GLN A 98 12.87 -51.33 -18.86
N GLY A 99 13.90 -51.11 -19.68
CA GLY A 99 15.28 -51.00 -19.20
C GLY A 99 15.53 -49.78 -18.30
N ILE A 100 14.86 -48.65 -18.57
CA ILE A 100 14.90 -47.47 -17.69
C ILE A 100 14.19 -47.79 -16.36
N PHE A 101 13.04 -48.46 -16.40
CA PHE A 101 12.27 -48.83 -15.22
C PHE A 101 13.06 -49.77 -14.29
N GLU A 102 13.72 -50.80 -14.83
CA GLU A 102 14.56 -51.72 -14.04
C GLU A 102 15.73 -51.00 -13.35
N LYS A 103 16.39 -50.06 -14.05
CA LYS A 103 17.49 -49.27 -13.47
C LYS A 103 17.00 -48.38 -12.32
N ILE A 104 15.84 -47.74 -12.48
CA ILE A 104 15.22 -46.94 -11.41
C ILE A 104 14.84 -47.84 -10.22
N HIS A 105 14.25 -49.00 -10.48
CA HIS A 105 13.85 -49.94 -9.44
C HIS A 105 15.05 -50.46 -8.63
N GLN A 106 16.15 -50.83 -9.31
CA GLN A 106 17.40 -51.23 -8.66
C GLN A 106 18.01 -50.10 -7.83
N ALA A 107 18.00 -48.85 -8.34
CA ALA A 107 18.50 -47.69 -7.59
C ALA A 107 17.68 -47.41 -6.32
N ILE A 108 16.35 -47.60 -6.38
CA ILE A 108 15.46 -47.49 -5.22
C ILE A 108 15.77 -48.60 -4.21
N LEU A 109 15.88 -49.85 -4.66
CA LEU A 109 16.21 -50.99 -3.80
C LEU A 109 17.58 -50.84 -3.14
N SER A 110 18.61 -50.41 -3.88
CA SER A 110 19.96 -50.18 -3.32
C SER A 110 19.98 -49.04 -2.29
N ASN A 111 19.18 -48.00 -2.50
CA ASN A 111 19.03 -46.90 -1.54
C ASN A 111 18.25 -47.33 -0.28
N HIS A 112 17.37 -48.33 -0.38
CA HIS A 112 16.67 -48.89 0.75
C HIS A 112 17.44 -50.01 1.46
N SER A 113 18.32 -50.75 0.78
CA SER A 113 19.16 -51.79 1.39
C SER A 113 20.43 -51.24 2.06
N GLY A 114 20.83 -50.00 1.76
CA GLY A 114 21.96 -49.31 2.40
C GLY A 114 21.62 -48.63 3.73
N LYS A 115 20.38 -48.75 4.23
CA LYS A 115 19.96 -48.31 5.56
C LYS A 115 19.79 -49.51 6.48
N ASN A 116 20.90 -50.12 6.89
CA ASN A 116 21.01 -50.95 8.10
C ASN A 116 22.29 -50.57 8.82
#